data_AF-A0A846KUD5-F1
#
_entry.id   AF-A0A846KUD5-F1
#
_cell.length_a   1.000
_cell.length_b   1.000
_cell.length_c   1.000
_cell.angle_alpha   90.00
_cell.angle_beta   90.00
_cell.angle_gamma   90.00
#
_symmetry.space_group_name_H-M   'P 1'
#
loop_
_entity.id
_entity.type
_entity.pdbx_description
1 polymer ?
#
loop_
_entity_poly.entity_id
_entity_poly.type
_entity_poly.pdbx_seq_one_letter_code
_entity_poly.pdbx_strand_id
1 'polypeptide(L)' 'LERKYKGVQFPNDLEKFIRLEADIPINIKDEVHEYLKEKGWKPKEIVDPTLLKRLCREA' A
#
# COMPACT_ATOMS: atom_id res chain seq x y z
N LEU A 1 1.47 14.76 3.24
CA LEU A 1 0.62 15.96 3.02
C LEU A 1 -0.67 15.87 3.84
N GLU A 2 -1.37 14.73 3.84
CA GLU A 2 -2.63 14.56 4.59
C GLU A 2 -2.51 14.87 6.09
N ARG A 3 -1.49 14.33 6.78
CA ARG A 3 -1.21 14.68 8.19
C ARG A 3 -1.13 16.20 8.44
N LYS A 4 -0.44 16.92 7.54
CA LYS A 4 -0.21 18.36 7.66
C LYS A 4 -1.44 19.20 7.34
N TYR A 5 -2.20 18.84 6.31
CA TYR A 5 -3.27 19.69 5.77
C TYR A 5 -4.69 19.24 6.17
N LYS A 6 -4.88 17.96 6.51
CA LYS A 6 -6.17 17.39 6.91
C LYS A 6 -6.21 16.97 8.38
N GLY A 7 -5.07 16.97 9.09
CA GLY A 7 -4.99 16.59 10.50
C GLY A 7 -5.26 15.10 10.77
N VAL A 8 -5.29 14.25 9.74
CA VAL A 8 -5.50 12.80 9.87
C VAL A 8 -4.17 12.08 10.02
N GLN A 9 -4.08 11.09 10.90
CA GLN A 9 -2.84 10.33 11.09
C GLN A 9 -2.50 9.47 9.88
N PHE A 10 -3.49 8.80 9.27
CA PHE A 10 -3.33 8.09 8.01
C PHE A 10 -4.55 8.33 7.11
N PRO A 11 -4.39 8.32 5.78
CA PRO A 11 -5.53 8.22 4.86
C PRO A 11 -6.36 6.98 5.21
N ASN A 12 -7.69 7.08 5.07
CA ASN A 12 -8.62 5.99 5.42
C ASN A 12 -8.49 4.74 4.53
N ASP A 13 -7.77 4.87 3.41
CA ASP A 13 -7.61 3.87 2.36
C ASP A 13 -6.12 3.53 2.10
N LEU A 14 -5.24 3.85 3.06
CA LEU A 14 -3.80 3.62 2.95
C LEU A 14 -3.46 2.16 2.61
N GLU A 15 -4.20 1.19 3.15
CA GLU A 15 -4.02 -0.25 2.92
C GLU A 15 -4.19 -0.67 1.45
N LYS A 16 -4.85 0.16 0.63
CA LYS A 16 -5.04 -0.09 -0.81
C LYS A 16 -3.79 0.22 -1.64
N PHE A 17 -2.89 1.04 -1.11
CA PHE A 17 -1.71 1.53 -1.82
C PHE A 17 -0.42 0.82 -1.42
N ILE A 18 -0.44 0.04 -0.34
CA ILE A 18 0.70 -0.75 0.14
C ILE A 18 0.56 -2.18 -0.37
N ARG A 19 1.54 -2.67 -1.14
CA ARG A 19 1.55 -4.05 -1.67
C ARG A 19 2.52 -4.92 -0.90
N LEU A 20 3.67 -4.35 -0.50
CA LEU A 20 4.73 -5.00 0.25
C LEU A 20 5.15 -4.14 1.43
N GLU A 21 5.80 -4.74 2.43
CA GLU A 21 6.38 -3.95 3.54
C GLU A 21 7.45 -2.96 3.09
N ALA A 22 8.10 -3.23 1.97
CA ALA A 22 9.11 -2.36 1.38
C ALA A 22 8.53 -1.04 0.85
N ASP A 23 7.21 -0.97 0.60
CA ASP A 23 6.53 0.27 0.20
C ASP A 23 6.39 1.26 1.38
N ILE A 24 6.67 0.82 2.62
CA ILE A 24 6.50 1.61 3.83
C ILE A 24 7.80 2.35 4.17
N PRO A 25 7.78 3.69 4.31
CA PRO A 25 8.95 4.44 4.75
C PRO A 25 9.40 4.00 6.15
N ILE A 26 10.72 3.77 6.31
CA ILE A 26 11.32 3.19 7.52
C ILE A 26 10.97 3.98 8.80
N ASN A 27 10.90 5.31 8.69
CA ASN A 27 10.65 6.20 9.84
C ASN A 27 9.24 6.06 10.44
N ILE A 28 8.26 5.56 9.69
CA ILE A 28 6.88 5.37 10.14
C ILE A 28 6.45 3.90 10.05
N LYS A 29 7.42 2.98 9.89
CA LYS A 29 7.13 1.58 9.59
C LYS A 29 6.27 0.94 10.67
N ASP A 30 6.61 1.16 11.94
CA ASP A 30 5.90 0.57 13.06
C ASP A 30 4.44 1.05 13.15
N GLU A 31 4.21 2.37 13.05
CA GLU A 31 2.86 2.97 13.06
C GLU A 31 1.98 2.44 11.92
N VAL A 32 2.54 2.35 10.70
CA VAL A 32 1.81 1.87 9.53
C VAL A 32 1.53 0.37 9.66
N HIS A 33 2.46 -0.40 10.22
CA HIS A 33 2.30 -1.84 10.37
C HIS A 33 1.21 -2.20 11.38
N GLU A 34 1.06 -1.44 12.47
CA GLU A 34 -0.07 -1.56 13.40
C GLU A 34 -1.40 -1.25 12.70
N TYR A 35 -1.47 -0.13 11.98
CA TYR A 35 -2.66 0.25 11.19
C TYR A 35 -3.06 -0.84 10.19
N LEU A 36 -2.09 -1.41 9.47
CA LEU A 36 -2.33 -2.46 8.48
C LEU A 36 -2.83 -3.76 9.13
N LYS A 37 -2.33 -4.12 10.33
CA LYS A 37 -2.82 -5.28 11.09
C LYS A 37 -4.29 -5.11 11.48
N GLU A 38 -4.68 -3.94 11.97
CA GLU A 38 -6.08 -3.64 12.31
C GLU A 38 -7.02 -3.76 11.11
N LYS A 39 -6.53 -3.38 9.91
CA LYS A 39 -7.27 -3.51 8.64
C LYS A 39 -7.25 -4.92 8.05
N GLY A 40 -6.55 -5.87 8.67
CA GLY A 40 -6.42 -7.23 8.14
C GLY A 40 -5.64 -7.29 6.82
N TRP A 41 -4.72 -6.36 6.60
CA TRP A 41 -3.93 -6.30 5.38
C TRP A 41 -2.98 -7.50 5.25
N LYS A 42 -2.78 -7.95 4.00
CA LYS A 42 -1.83 -9.00 3.64
C LYS A 42 -1.03 -8.56 2.40
N PRO A 43 0.26 -8.94 2.30
CA PRO A 43 1.06 -8.67 1.12
C PRO A 43 0.40 -9.21 -0.15
N LYS A 44 0.49 -8.46 -1.25
CA LYS A 44 -0.06 -8.84 -2.56
C LYS A 44 1.07 -8.97 -3.57
N GLU A 45 0.91 -9.92 -4.48
CA GLU A 45 1.83 -10.09 -5.60
C GLU A 45 1.72 -8.91 -6.58
N ILE A 46 2.87 -8.49 -7.13
CA ILE A 46 2.92 -7.43 -8.14
C ILE A 46 2.71 -8.07 -9.51
N VAL A 47 1.52 -7.90 -10.06
CA VAL A 47 1.16 -8.36 -11.41
C VAL A 47 1.63 -7.40 -12.50
N ASP A 48 1.64 -7.88 -13.74
CA ASP A 48 1.93 -7.04 -14.91
C ASP A 48 0.94 -5.85 -14.98
N PRO A 49 1.43 -4.60 -14.95
CA PRO A 49 0.56 -3.43 -14.95
C PRO A 49 -0.03 -3.11 -16.34
N THR A 50 0.37 -3.82 -17.41
CA THR A 50 -0.11 -3.52 -18.75
C THR A 50 -1.60 -3.80 -18.91
N LEU A 51 -2.31 -2.85 -19.53
CA LEU A 51 -3.72 -3.04 -19.93
C LEU A 51 -3.83 -3.65 -21.33
N LEU A 52 -2.74 -3.74 -22.08
CA LEU A 52 -2.72 -4.27 -23.43
C LEU A 52 -2.53 -5.78 -23.39
N LYS A 53 -3.60 -6.53 -23.67
CA LYS A 53 -3.60 -8.01 -23.65
C LYS A 53 -2.45 -8.63 -24.45
N ARG A 54 -2.07 -8.04 -25.59
CA ARG A 54 -0.96 -8.52 -26.43
C ARG A 54 0.43 -8.43 -25.77
N LEU A 55 0.54 -7.63 -24.70
CA LEU A 55 1.77 -7.41 -23.95
C LEU A 55 1.76 -8.13 -22.60
N CYS A 56 0.61 -8.66 -22.17
CA CYS A 56 0.52 -9.44 -20.93
C CYS A 56 1.38 -10.69 -21.06
N ARG A 57 2.22 -10.93 -20.06
CA ARG A 57 2.90 -12.23 -19.92
C ARG A 57 1.88 -13.26 -19.47
N GLU A 58 1.79 -14.38 -20.18
CA GLU A 58 1.03 -15.54 -19.71
C GLU A 58 1.73 -16.11 -18.47
N ALA A 59 0.96 -16.38 -17.42
CA ALA A 59 1.44 -16.88 -16.13
C ALA A 59 1.56 -18.41 -16.13
#